data_AF-A0A6G8BYJ2-F1
#
_entry.id   AF-A0A6G8BYJ2-F1
#
_cell.length_a   1.000
_cell.length_b   1.000
_cell.length_c   1.000
_cell.angle_alpha   90.00
_cell.angle_beta   90.00
_cell.angle_gamma   90.00
#
_symmetry.space_group_name_H-M   'P 1'
#
loop_
_entity.id
_entity.type
_entity.pdbx_description
1 polymer ?
#
loop_
_entity_poly.entity_id
_entity_poly.type
_entity_poly.pdbx_seq_one_letter_code
_entity_poly.pdbx_strand_id
1 'polypeptide(L)'
;MKPVIKQNEELLRFHCPGCDAQHAIQHGAEDDPNWSWNGSLEKPTFSPSVLVTYTGADAGRDGAPPAVCHSFVTDGRIQFLGDCTHALAGQTVDLPEWIEWSPNSKS
;
A
#
# COMPACT_ATOMS: atom_id res chain seq x y z
N MET A 1 13.82 0.81 10.35
CA MET A 1 13.15 1.92 9.61
C MET A 1 11.79 1.40 9.18
N LYS A 2 10.71 2.19 9.27
CA LYS A 2 9.32 1.70 9.28
C LYS A 2 8.62 2.05 7.94
N PRO A 3 8.33 1.09 7.04
CA PRO A 3 7.52 1.33 5.84
C PRO A 3 6.03 1.57 6.11
N VAL A 4 5.56 1.22 7.31
CA VAL A 4 4.15 1.38 7.72
C VAL A 4 4.04 2.32 8.91
N ILE A 5 3.02 3.16 8.90
CA ILE A 5 2.58 3.95 10.07
C ILE A 5 1.18 3.55 10.52
N LYS A 6 0.90 3.74 11.81
CA LYS A 6 -0.46 3.79 12.35
C LYS A 6 -0.98 5.22 12.20
N GLN A 7 -2.07 5.40 11.46
CA GLN A 7 -2.80 6.68 11.49
C GLN A 7 -3.66 6.77 12.77
N ASN A 8 -4.27 5.65 13.16
CA ASN A 8 -5.01 5.49 14.42
C ASN A 8 -4.93 4.01 14.85
N GLU A 9 -5.75 3.58 15.82
CA GLU A 9 -5.72 2.19 16.32
C GLU A 9 -6.17 1.13 15.32
N GLU A 10 -6.89 1.53 14.26
CA GLU A 10 -7.50 0.60 13.29
C GLU A 10 -6.98 0.80 11.86
N LEU A 11 -6.25 1.89 11.58
CA LEU A 11 -5.86 2.27 10.22
C LEU A 11 -4.34 2.36 10.08
N LEU A 12 -3.81 1.54 9.18
CA LEU A 12 -2.39 1.54 8.80
C LEU A 12 -2.23 2.19 7.42
N ARG A 13 -1.11 2.89 7.21
CA ARG A 13 -0.71 3.43 5.90
C ARG A 13 0.67 2.97 5.49
N PHE A 14 0.85 2.79 4.19
CA PHE A 14 2.14 2.55 3.55
C PHE A 14 2.21 3.23 2.19
N HIS A 15 3.42 3.52 1.72
CA HIS A 15 3.63 4.02 0.36
C HIS A 15 3.72 2.83 -0.61
N CYS A 16 2.95 2.89 -1.69
CA CYS A 16 2.97 1.87 -2.74
C CYS A 16 3.87 2.33 -3.89
N PRO A 17 5.00 1.62 -4.14
CA PRO A 17 5.95 2.01 -5.20
C PRO A 17 5.39 1.77 -6.62
N GLY A 18 4.24 1.12 -6.76
CA GLY A 18 3.59 0.90 -8.05
C GLY A 18 2.72 2.06 -8.53
N CYS A 19 2.15 2.83 -7.59
CA CYS A 19 1.32 4.01 -7.89
C CYS A 19 1.96 5.34 -7.45
N ASP A 20 3.09 5.29 -6.73
CA ASP A 20 3.74 6.46 -6.12
C ASP A 20 2.79 7.24 -5.18
N ALA A 21 1.89 6.50 -4.50
CA ALA A 21 0.88 7.05 -3.61
C ALA A 21 0.71 6.21 -2.33
N GLN A 22 -0.02 6.77 -1.37
CA GLN A 22 -0.28 6.10 -0.10
C GLN A 22 -1.49 5.17 -0.21
N HIS A 23 -1.33 3.94 0.25
CA HIS A 23 -2.44 3.03 0.52
C HIS A 23 -2.75 3.00 2.01
N ALA A 24 -4.01 2.68 2.32
CA ALA A 24 -4.46 2.46 3.68
C ALA A 24 -5.17 1.11 3.78
N ILE A 25 -4.97 0.42 4.89
CA ILE A 25 -5.74 -0.78 5.25
C ILE A 25 -6.31 -0.62 6.64
N GLN A 26 -7.50 -1.19 6.84
CA GLN A 26 -8.11 -1.28 8.16
C GLN A 26 -7.74 -2.61 8.81
N HIS A 27 -7.54 -2.61 10.13
CA HIS A 27 -7.33 -3.82 10.92
C HIS A 27 -8.09 -3.70 12.23
N GLY A 28 -8.70 -4.80 12.67
CA GLY A 28 -9.44 -4.82 13.94
C GLY A 28 -10.70 -3.93 13.98
N ALA A 29 -11.11 -3.36 12.84
CA ALA A 29 -12.36 -2.61 12.70
C ALA A 29 -13.58 -3.55 12.69
N GLU A 30 -14.76 -3.06 13.08
CA GLU A 30 -16.00 -3.83 12.96
C GLU A 30 -16.47 -3.96 11.50
N ASP A 31 -16.09 -3.00 10.66
CA ASP A 31 -16.48 -2.92 9.25
C ASP A 31 -15.43 -3.57 8.31
N ASP A 32 -15.92 -4.06 7.18
CA ASP A 32 -15.10 -4.59 6.09
C ASP A 32 -14.67 -3.51 5.08
N PRO A 33 -13.55 -3.70 4.37
CA PRO A 33 -12.61 -4.82 4.52
C PRO A 33 -11.67 -4.66 5.72
N ASN A 34 -11.49 -5.74 6.48
CA ASN A 34 -10.60 -5.81 7.65
C ASN A 34 -9.47 -6.83 7.45
N TRP A 35 -8.22 -6.37 7.52
CA TRP A 35 -7.03 -7.19 7.37
C TRP A 35 -6.49 -7.66 8.71
N SER A 36 -6.02 -8.90 8.73
CA SER A 36 -5.08 -9.37 9.75
C SER A 36 -3.71 -8.72 9.55
N TRP A 37 -3.10 -8.29 10.64
CA TRP A 37 -1.76 -7.70 10.66
C TRP A 37 -0.90 -8.36 11.73
N ASN A 38 0.38 -8.61 11.42
CA ASN A 38 1.33 -9.26 12.33
C ASN A 38 1.88 -8.36 13.45
N GLY A 39 1.42 -7.10 13.57
CA GLY A 39 1.88 -6.16 14.59
C GLY A 39 3.22 -5.45 14.27
N SER A 40 3.85 -5.74 13.14
CA SER A 40 5.13 -5.14 12.76
C SER A 40 4.98 -3.94 11.84
N LEU A 41 5.57 -2.81 12.23
CA LEU A 41 5.69 -1.62 11.40
C LEU A 41 6.94 -1.63 10.50
N GLU A 42 7.91 -2.49 10.82
CA GLU A 42 9.17 -2.63 10.07
C GLU A 42 9.10 -3.72 9.01
N LYS A 43 8.46 -4.84 9.38
CA LYS A 43 8.28 -6.05 8.56
C LYS A 43 6.79 -6.43 8.53
N PRO A 44 5.93 -5.54 8.03
CA PRO A 44 4.49 -5.79 7.99
C PRO A 44 4.17 -7.03 7.17
N THR A 45 3.17 -7.77 7.63
CA THR A 45 2.47 -8.78 6.86
C THR A 45 0.98 -8.52 7.01
N PHE A 46 0.27 -8.48 5.89
CA PHE A 46 -1.19 -8.28 5.83
C PHE A 46 -1.85 -9.51 5.20
N SER A 47 -3.01 -9.90 5.71
CA SER A 47 -3.83 -10.98 5.15
C SER A 47 -5.31 -10.62 5.21
N PRO A 48 -6.08 -10.82 4.12
CA PRO A 48 -5.70 -11.39 2.82
C PRO A 48 -4.88 -10.40 1.97
N SER A 49 -4.82 -10.58 0.65
CA SER A 49 -4.23 -9.59 -0.26
C SER A 49 -4.86 -8.21 -0.09
N VAL A 50 -4.09 -7.18 -0.40
CA VAL A 50 -4.55 -5.79 -0.44
C VAL A 50 -5.00 -5.48 -1.86
N LEU A 51 -6.28 -5.14 -2.01
CA LEU A 51 -6.88 -4.69 -3.26
C LEU A 51 -7.27 -3.22 -3.12
N VAL A 52 -6.66 -2.35 -3.93
CA VAL A 52 -7.01 -0.94 -4.04
C VAL A 52 -7.46 -0.68 -5.46
N THR A 53 -8.65 -0.12 -5.63
CA THR A 53 -9.22 0.20 -6.93
C THR A 53 -9.44 1.71 -7.07
N TYR A 54 -9.15 2.23 -8.26
CA TYR A 54 -9.48 3.58 -8.68
C TYR A 54 -10.48 3.50 -9.83
N THR A 55 -11.70 3.96 -9.58
CA THR A 55 -12.84 3.87 -10.52
C THR A 55 -13.13 5.19 -11.24
N GLY A 56 -12.21 6.16 -11.18
CA GLY A 56 -12.30 7.41 -11.94
C GLY A 56 -12.35 7.15 -13.45
N ALA A 57 -13.08 7.99 -14.19
CA ALA A 57 -13.18 7.89 -15.65
C ALA A 57 -11.84 8.14 -16.38
N ASP A 58 -10.90 8.75 -15.66
CA ASP A 58 -9.52 9.05 -16.01
C ASP A 58 -8.53 7.96 -15.57
N ALA A 59 -8.97 6.85 -14.95
CA ALA A 59 -8.06 5.78 -14.52
C ALA A 59 -7.12 5.33 -15.67
N GLY A 60 -5.81 5.41 -15.43
CA GLY A 60 -4.77 5.12 -16.41
C GLY A 60 -4.64 6.12 -17.58
N ARG A 61 -5.21 7.33 -17.47
CA ARG A 61 -5.13 8.41 -18.47
C ARG A 61 -4.46 9.65 -17.89
N ASP A 62 -3.73 10.39 -18.73
CA ASP A 62 -3.16 11.71 -18.41
C ASP A 62 -2.39 11.80 -17.08
N GLY A 63 -1.69 10.73 -16.70
CA GLY A 63 -0.90 10.66 -15.46
C GLY A 63 -1.69 10.22 -14.21
N ALA A 64 -3.00 9.95 -14.34
CA ALA A 64 -3.78 9.33 -13.27
C ALA A 64 -3.33 7.87 -13.03
N PRO A 65 -3.43 7.36 -11.78
CA PRO A 65 -2.97 6.02 -11.45
C PRO A 65 -3.76 4.94 -12.21
N PRO A 66 -3.14 3.77 -12.50
CA PRO A 66 -3.85 2.62 -13.03
C PRO A 66 -5.01 2.18 -12.11
N ALA A 67 -6.03 1.57 -12.70
CA ALA A 67 -7.32 1.30 -12.06
C ALA A 67 -7.26 0.31 -10.87
N VAL A 68 -6.24 -0.56 -10.82
CA VAL A 68 -6.16 -1.66 -9.84
C VAL A 68 -4.73 -1.83 -9.34
N CYS A 69 -4.53 -1.72 -8.03
CA CYS A 69 -3.41 -2.31 -7.31
C CYS A 69 -3.90 -3.56 -6.59
N HIS A 70 -3.40 -4.73 -6.96
CA HIS A 70 -3.64 -5.96 -6.21
C HIS A 70 -2.30 -6.54 -5.76
N SER A 71 -2.13 -6.73 -4.46
CA SER A 71 -0.82 -7.08 -3.90
C SER A 71 -0.89 -7.91 -2.63
N PHE A 72 0.16 -8.70 -2.36
CA PHE A 72 0.46 -9.18 -1.01
C PHE A 72 1.54 -8.31 -0.37
N VAL A 73 1.41 -8.08 0.93
CA VAL A 73 2.48 -7.50 1.74
C VAL A 73 2.92 -8.55 2.76
N THR A 74 4.21 -8.91 2.74
CA THR A 74 4.77 -9.95 3.63
C THR A 74 6.22 -9.65 3.94
N ASP A 75 6.57 -9.69 5.23
CA ASP A 75 7.92 -9.41 5.75
C ASP A 75 8.53 -8.10 5.22
N GLY A 76 7.71 -7.05 5.09
CA GLY A 76 8.15 -5.75 4.59
C GLY A 76 8.39 -5.67 3.09
N ARG A 77 7.95 -6.66 2.32
CA ARG A 77 7.98 -6.65 0.85
C ARG A 77 6.58 -6.61 0.29
N ILE A 78 6.42 -5.98 -0.88
CA ILE A 78 5.18 -5.94 -1.63
C ILE A 78 5.33 -6.77 -2.91
N GLN A 79 4.45 -7.75 -3.08
CA GLN A 79 4.30 -8.56 -4.29
C GLN A 79 3.06 -8.08 -5.04
N PHE A 80 3.24 -7.53 -6.23
CA PHE A 80 2.13 -7.17 -7.11
C PHE A 80 1.62 -8.40 -7.85
N LEU A 81 0.33 -8.65 -7.76
CA LEU A 81 -0.32 -9.82 -8.37
C LEU A 81 -0.54 -9.63 -9.87
N GLY A 82 -0.87 -10.72 -10.57
CA GLY A 82 -0.98 -10.74 -12.03
C GLY A 82 -2.13 -9.91 -12.60
N ASP A 83 -3.12 -9.58 -11.77
CA ASP A 83 -4.23 -8.68 -12.07
C ASP A 83 -4.00 -7.24 -11.57
N CYS A 84 -2.82 -6.95 -11.05
CA CYS A 84 -2.38 -5.58 -10.83
C CYS A 84 -2.16 -4.87 -12.17
N THR A 85 -2.57 -3.61 -12.25
CA THR A 85 -2.43 -2.78 -13.47
C THR A 85 -1.23 -1.83 -13.42
N HIS A 86 -0.44 -1.87 -12.36
CA HIS A 86 0.80 -1.11 -12.26
C HIS A 86 1.92 -1.76 -13.09
N ALA A 87 2.93 -0.96 -13.44
CA ALA A 87 4.12 -1.43 -14.16
C ALA A 87 4.89 -2.53 -13.40
N LEU A 88 4.71 -2.62 -12.09
CA LEU A 88 5.32 -3.64 -11.22
C LEU A 88 4.53 -4.95 -11.15
N ALA A 89 3.46 -5.14 -11.92
CA ALA A 89 2.67 -6.38 -11.93
C ALA A 89 3.56 -7.63 -12.09
N GLY A 90 3.32 -8.65 -11.25
CA GLY A 90 4.13 -9.87 -11.19
C GLY A 90 5.49 -9.73 -10.50
N GLN A 91 5.86 -8.54 -10.01
CA GLN A 91 7.13 -8.30 -9.34
C GLN A 91 6.96 -8.22 -7.83
N THR A 92 8.04 -8.53 -7.11
CA THR A 92 8.16 -8.31 -5.66
C THR A 92 9.31 -7.36 -5.38
N VAL A 93 9.01 -6.27 -4.67
CA VAL A 93 9.99 -5.24 -4.29
C VAL A 93 9.90 -4.97 -2.79
N ASP A 94 10.92 -4.33 -2.23
CA ASP A 94 10.87 -3.87 -0.83
C ASP A 94 9.83 -2.76 -0.69
N LEU A 95 9.10 -2.74 0.43
CA LEU A 95 8.27 -1.59 0.75
C LEU A 95 9.20 -0.39 1.04
N PRO A 96 8.99 0.75 0.37
CA PRO A 96 9.75 1.95 0.65
C PRO A 96 9.46 2.43 2.06
N GLU A 97 10.45 3.08 2.64
CA GLU A 97 10.31 3.66 3.97
C GLU A 97 9.24 4.73 4.00
N TRP A 98 8.55 4.84 5.14
CA TRP A 98 7.65 5.95 5.34
C TRP A 98 8.47 7.23 5.54
N ILE A 99 8.46 8.09 4.53
CA ILE A 99 9.01 9.43 4.63
C ILE A 99 7.85 10.36 4.98
N GLU A 100 7.83 10.86 6.21
CA GLU A 100 6.98 12.01 6.53
C GLU A 100 7.49 13.19 5.72
N TRP A 101 6.68 13.64 4.76
CA TRP A 101 6.97 14.89 4.09
C TRP A 101 6.95 16.01 5.14
N SER A 102 8.12 16.60 5.37
CA SER A 102 8.28 17.87 6.08
C SER A 102 8.56 18.94 5.03
N PRO A 103 8.02 20.17 5.14
CA PRO A 103 8.39 21.26 4.23
C PRO A 103 9.90 21.58 4.21
N ASN A 104 10.68 21.02 5.16
CA ASN A 104 12.15 21.10 5.19
C ASN A 104 12.88 19.83 4.73
N SER A 105 12.17 18.82 4.22
CA SER A 105 12.79 17.61 3.62
C SER A 105 13.22 17.90 2.18
N LYS A 106 14.17 18.82 2.03
CA LYS A 106 15.01 18.92 0.84
C LYS A 106 16.35 18.26 1.12
N SER A 107 16.63 17.18 0.41
CA SER A 107 17.98 16.78 0.04
C SER A 107 18.12 16.94 -1.46
#